data_AF-A0A5D0I462-F1
#
_entry.id   AF-A0A5D0I462-F1
#
_cell.length_a   1.000
_cell.length_b   1.000
_cell.length_c   1.000
_cell.angle_alpha   90.00
_cell.angle_beta   90.00
_cell.angle_gamma   90.00
#
_symmetry.space_group_name_H-M   'P 1'
#
loop_
_entity.id
_entity.type
_entity.pdbx_description
1 polymer ?
#
loop_
_entity_poly.entity_id
_entity_poly.type
_entity_poly.pdbx_seq_one_letter_code
_entity_poly.pdbx_strand_id
1 'polypeptide(L)'
;DATSVKGREVTINVTGTLPDGGKVSDRATFRIKDLPKPTGTVRGEDGALKMQRNSLEISTVGAKFDDFDFELPLRVTGFKFKVPGQPTITVNGNKL
;
A
#
# COMPACT_ATOMS: atom_id res chain seq x y z
N ASP A 1 -12.94 -15.85 5.28
CA ASP A 1 -12.11 -14.89 4.55
C ASP A 1 -11.43 -14.01 5.58
N ALA A 2 -10.09 -13.99 5.60
CA ALA A 2 -9.34 -13.21 6.60
C ALA A 2 -9.48 -11.69 6.36
N THR A 3 -9.96 -11.28 5.18
CA THR A 3 -10.12 -9.87 4.79
C THR A 3 -11.38 -9.20 5.37
N SER A 4 -12.33 -9.97 5.92
CA SER A 4 -13.57 -9.43 6.50
C SER A 4 -13.51 -9.17 8.01
N VAL A 5 -12.37 -9.43 8.64
CA VAL A 5 -12.21 -9.30 10.09
C VAL A 5 -12.06 -7.82 10.45
N LYS A 6 -13.08 -7.26 11.12
CA LYS A 6 -13.10 -5.87 11.59
C LYS A 6 -12.37 -5.65 12.93
N GLY A 7 -11.64 -6.65 13.40
CA GLY A 7 -10.87 -6.62 14.65
C GLY A 7 -9.40 -6.29 14.43
N ARG A 8 -8.68 -5.95 15.50
CA ARG A 8 -7.21 -5.75 15.46
C ARG A 8 -6.42 -7.06 15.56
N GLU A 9 -7.12 -8.18 15.69
CA GLU A 9 -6.55 -9.52 15.88
C GLU A 9 -7.38 -10.57 15.14
N VAL A 10 -6.69 -11.59 14.64
CA VAL A 10 -7.26 -12.78 13.98
C VAL A 10 -6.73 -14.00 14.69
N THR A 11 -7.61 -14.82 15.24
CA THR A 11 -7.25 -16.16 15.71
C THR A 11 -7.47 -17.16 14.58
N ILE A 12 -6.39 -17.83 14.16
CA ILE A 12 -6.45 -18.97 13.26
C ILE A 12 -6.53 -20.22 14.14
N ASN A 13 -7.61 -20.97 14.01
CA ASN A 13 -7.78 -22.26 14.69
C ASN A 13 -7.45 -23.37 13.69
N VAL A 14 -6.54 -24.27 14.05
CA VAL A 14 -6.12 -25.42 13.26
C VAL A 14 -6.63 -26.67 13.95
N THR A 15 -7.20 -27.60 13.20
CA THR A 15 -7.65 -28.90 13.73
C THR A 15 -7.01 -30.02 12.92
N GLY A 16 -6.29 -30.90 13.60
CA GLY A 16 -5.70 -32.11 13.03
C GLY A 16 -6.47 -33.34 13.47
N THR A 17 -6.60 -34.32 12.58
CA THR A 17 -7.13 -35.65 12.90
C THR A 17 -5.96 -36.61 13.02
N LEU A 18 -5.83 -37.27 14.16
CA LEU A 18 -4.83 -38.29 14.43
C LEU A 18 -5.19 -39.62 13.75
N PRO A 19 -4.23 -40.53 13.54
CA PRO A 19 -4.48 -41.84 12.95
C PRO A 19 -5.47 -42.72 13.73
N ASP A 20 -5.65 -42.46 15.03
CA ASP A 20 -6.60 -43.12 15.92
C ASP A 20 -8.03 -42.53 15.87
N GLY A 21 -8.25 -41.54 15.01
CA GLY A 21 -9.53 -40.82 14.88
C GLY A 21 -9.72 -39.70 15.91
N GLY A 22 -8.77 -39.50 16.82
CA GLY A 22 -8.75 -38.38 17.76
C GLY A 22 -8.60 -37.04 17.03
N LYS A 23 -9.26 -35.99 17.52
CA LYS A 23 -9.09 -34.63 17.02
C LYS A 23 -8.22 -33.83 17.96
N VAL A 24 -7.17 -33.21 17.44
CA VAL A 24 -6.35 -32.22 18.15
C VAL A 24 -6.61 -30.85 17.56
N SER A 25 -6.71 -29.84 18.41
CA SER A 25 -6.88 -28.45 17.98
C SER A 25 -5.77 -27.58 18.54
N ASP A 26 -5.24 -26.70 17.71
CA ASP A 26 -4.32 -25.65 18.11
C ASP A 26 -4.83 -24.29 17.63
N ARG A 27 -4.39 -23.20 18.29
CA ARG A 27 -4.80 -21.83 17.95
C ARG A 27 -3.62 -20.87 18.02
N ALA A 28 -3.49 -20.05 16.99
CA ALA A 28 -2.53 -18.96 16.96
C ALA A 28 -3.27 -17.63 16.72
N THR A 29 -2.92 -16.60 17.50
CA THR A 29 -3.48 -15.26 17.36
C THR A 29 -2.48 -14.35 16.66
N PHE A 30 -2.91 -13.72 15.58
CA PHE A 30 -2.14 -12.78 14.77
C PHE A 30 -2.75 -11.39 14.89
N ARG A 31 -1.92 -10.35 14.81
CA ARG A 31 -2.37 -8.95 14.83
C ARG A 31 -2.62 -8.47 13.41
N ILE A 32 -3.76 -7.82 13.17
CA ILE A 32 -4.00 -7.06 11.94
C ILE A 32 -3.35 -5.70 12.12
N LYS A 33 -2.35 -5.39 11.30
CA LYS A 33 -1.72 -4.08 11.23
C LYS A 33 -2.21 -3.35 9.98
N ASP A 34 -2.38 -2.04 10.12
CA ASP A 34 -2.59 -1.16 8.97
C ASP A 34 -1.33 -1.11 8.10
N LEU A 35 -1.50 -0.90 6.80
CA LEU A 35 -0.37 -0.66 5.90
C LEU A 35 0.33 0.66 6.28
N PRO A 36 1.67 0.74 6.19
CA PRO A 36 2.38 2.00 6.40
C PRO A 36 1.89 3.06 5.39
N LYS A 37 2.18 4.33 5.66
CA LYS A 37 1.86 5.39 4.68
C LYS A 37 2.76 5.19 3.45
N PRO A 38 2.19 5.16 2.23
CA PRO A 38 3.02 5.06 1.04
C PRO A 38 3.76 6.38 0.79
N THR A 39 4.97 6.27 0.26
CA THR A 39 5.78 7.38 -0.23
C THR A 39 5.41 7.66 -1.68
N GLY A 40 5.04 8.90 -1.99
CA GLY A 40 4.79 9.33 -3.36
C GLY A 40 6.11 9.44 -4.13
N THR A 41 6.12 8.92 -5.35
CA THR A 41 7.29 8.99 -6.24
C THR A 41 6.92 9.68 -7.54
N VAL A 42 7.89 10.30 -8.18
CA VAL A 42 7.80 10.80 -9.55
C VAL A 42 8.84 10.06 -10.36
N ARG A 43 8.40 9.27 -11.35
CA ARG A 43 9.27 8.34 -12.12
C ARG A 43 10.03 7.32 -11.25
N GLY A 44 9.50 6.97 -10.08
CA GLY A 44 10.14 6.03 -9.15
C GLY A 44 11.12 6.68 -8.17
N GLU A 45 11.42 7.97 -8.32
CA GLU A 45 12.25 8.73 -7.39
C GLU A 45 11.35 9.47 -6.39
N ASP A 46 11.78 9.53 -5.12
CA ASP A 46 11.11 10.28 -4.06
C ASP A 46 11.90 11.54 -3.68
N GLY A 47 11.25 12.46 -2.96
CA GLY A 47 11.88 13.66 -2.43
C GLY A 47 11.96 14.85 -3.40
N ALA A 48 12.99 15.68 -3.21
CA ALA A 48 13.17 16.93 -3.95
C ALA A 48 13.92 16.70 -5.25
N LEU A 49 13.18 16.55 -6.35
CA LEU A 49 13.74 16.24 -7.67
C LEU A 49 13.93 17.50 -8.50
N LYS A 50 15.10 17.61 -9.15
CA LYS A 50 15.36 18.64 -10.16
C LYS A 50 15.01 18.09 -11.52
N MET A 51 13.91 18.57 -12.10
CA MET A 51 13.43 18.10 -13.41
C MET A 51 13.15 19.27 -14.35
N GLN A 52 13.34 19.02 -15.65
CA GLN A 52 12.89 19.94 -16.69
C GLN A 52 11.37 19.90 -16.81
N ARG A 53 10.74 21.02 -17.14
CA ARG A 53 9.27 21.15 -17.30
C ARG A 53 8.68 20.06 -18.22
N ASN A 54 9.30 19.83 -19.37
CA ASN A 54 8.82 18.85 -20.35
C ASN A 54 8.90 17.42 -19.79
N SER A 55 9.90 17.13 -18.95
CA SER A 55 10.00 15.83 -18.30
C SER A 55 8.92 15.64 -17.26
N LEU A 56 8.45 16.70 -16.60
CA LEU A 56 7.41 16.62 -15.58
C LEU A 56 6.04 16.30 -16.18
N GLU A 57 5.75 16.82 -17.37
CA GLU A 57 4.50 16.57 -18.10
C GLU A 57 4.33 15.09 -18.45
N ILE A 58 5.41 14.42 -18.86
CA ILE A 58 5.38 12.98 -19.19
C ILE A 58 5.62 12.06 -17.97
N SER A 59 5.86 12.63 -16.79
CA SER A 59 6.22 11.83 -15.60
C SER A 59 5.01 11.13 -15.02
N THR A 60 5.21 9.86 -14.67
CA THR A 60 4.22 9.09 -13.90
C THR A 60 4.44 9.31 -12.42
N VAL A 61 3.38 9.69 -11.72
CA VAL A 61 3.29 9.73 -10.26
C VAL A 61 3.01 8.31 -9.77
N GLY A 62 3.92 7.78 -8.95
CA GLY A 62 3.84 6.47 -8.33
C GLY A 62 3.66 6.56 -6.82
N ALA A 63 3.52 5.39 -6.21
CA ALA A 63 3.54 5.22 -4.78
C ALA A 63 4.32 3.94 -4.46
N LYS A 64 5.17 3.99 -3.42
CA LYS A 64 5.93 2.84 -2.93
C LYS A 64 5.85 2.75 -1.40
N PHE A 65 6.12 1.58 -0.84
CA PHE A 65 6.36 1.42 0.58
C PHE A 65 7.85 1.14 0.78
N ASP A 66 8.59 2.05 1.43
CA ASP A 66 10.03 1.90 1.59
C ASP A 66 10.41 0.81 2.62
N ASP A 67 9.56 0.57 3.62
CA ASP A 67 9.80 -0.38 4.72
C ASP A 67 8.77 -1.53 4.77
N PHE A 68 8.37 -2.06 3.61
CA PHE A 68 7.36 -3.13 3.55
C PHE A 68 7.88 -4.34 2.77
N ASP A 69 7.97 -5.48 3.46
CA ASP A 69 8.53 -6.73 2.93
C ASP A 69 7.65 -7.41 1.86
N PHE A 70 6.47 -6.86 1.58
CA PHE A 70 5.55 -7.42 0.59
C PHE A 70 5.42 -6.48 -0.60
N GLU A 71 5.55 -7.03 -1.81
CA GLU A 71 5.23 -6.30 -3.03
C GLU A 71 3.71 -6.16 -3.18
N LEU A 72 3.20 -4.94 -3.02
CA LEU A 72 1.80 -4.61 -3.25
C LEU A 72 1.65 -3.77 -4.52
N PRO A 73 0.73 -4.12 -5.44
CA PRO A 73 0.46 -3.32 -6.63
C PRO A 73 -0.28 -2.04 -6.24
N LEU A 74 0.47 -0.95 -6.01
CA LEU A 74 -0.06 0.36 -5.70
C LEU A 74 -0.49 1.12 -6.97
N ARG A 75 -1.65 1.76 -6.91
CA ARG A 75 -2.17 2.62 -7.98
C ARG A 75 -2.53 4.00 -7.43
N VAL A 76 -1.91 5.03 -8.00
CA VAL A 76 -2.26 6.43 -7.73
C VAL A 76 -3.54 6.77 -8.49
N THR A 77 -4.58 7.20 -7.79
CA THR A 77 -5.87 7.62 -8.37
C THR A 77 -5.96 9.12 -8.62
N GLY A 78 -5.11 9.91 -7.97
CA GLY A 78 -5.03 11.35 -8.15
C GLY A 78 -3.96 11.98 -7.27
N PHE A 79 -3.55 13.18 -7.62
CA PHE A 79 -2.58 13.96 -6.87
C PHE A 79 -2.89 15.46 -6.97
N LYS A 80 -2.32 16.23 -6.05
CA LYS A 80 -2.42 17.70 -6.07
C LYS A 80 -1.13 18.28 -6.62
N PHE A 81 -1.25 19.14 -7.63
CA PHE A 81 -0.14 19.83 -8.26
C PHE A 81 -0.19 21.31 -7.91
N LYS A 82 0.92 21.87 -7.41
CA LYS A 82 1.02 23.27 -7.02
C LYS A 82 2.25 23.90 -7.67
N VAL A 83 2.02 24.98 -8.40
CA VAL A 83 3.07 25.85 -8.94
C VAL A 83 3.01 27.18 -8.19
N PRO A 84 4.14 27.74 -7.73
CA PRO A 84 4.16 29.08 -7.15
C PRO A 84 3.51 30.11 -8.10
N GLY A 85 2.61 30.93 -7.58
CA GLY A 85 1.86 31.93 -8.38
C GLY A 85 0.61 31.40 -9.08
N GLN A 86 0.29 30.10 -8.95
CA GLN A 86 -0.93 29.49 -9.50
C GLN A 86 -1.75 28.78 -8.42
N PRO A 87 -3.07 28.62 -8.62
CA PRO A 87 -3.90 27.79 -7.74
C PRO A 87 -3.44 26.33 -7.76
N THR A 88 -3.78 25.60 -6.69
CA THR A 88 -3.51 24.16 -6.63
C THR A 88 -4.48 23.43 -7.56
N ILE A 89 -3.94 22.59 -8.44
CA ILE A 89 -4.70 21.79 -9.38
C ILE A 89 -4.85 20.38 -8.80
N THR A 90 -6.07 19.85 -8.81
CA THR A 90 -6.29 18.43 -8.46
C THR A 90 -6.33 17.64 -9.76
N VAL A 91 -5.40 16.71 -9.91
CA VAL A 91 -5.26 15.88 -11.10
C VAL A 91 -5.83 14.50 -10.78
N ASN A 92 -6.73 14.04 -11.63
CA ASN A 92 -7.27 12.67 -11.56
C ASN A 92 -6.39 11.76 -12.42
N GLY A 93 -5.89 10.68 -11.82
CA GLY A 93 -4.93 9.77 -12.44
C GLY A 93 -3.51 9.92 -11.90
N ASN A 94 -2.57 9.33 -12.63
CA ASN A 94 -1.16 9.21 -12.23
C ASN A 94 -0.20 9.95 -13.17
N LYS A 95 -0.71 10.84 -14.01
CA LYS A 95 0.05 11.69 -14.93
C LYS A 95 -0.54 13.09 -14.93
N LEU A 96 0.31 14.09 -15.20
CA LEU A 96 -0.11 15.49 -15.32
C LEU A 96 -0.88 15.70 -16.63
#